data_AF-A0A151F8P4-F1
#
_entry.id   AF-A0A151F8P4-F1
#
_cell.length_a   1.000
_cell.length_b   1.000
_cell.length_c   1.000
_cell.angle_alpha   90.00
_cell.angle_beta   90.00
_cell.angle_gamma   90.00
#
_symmetry.space_group_name_H-M   'P 1'
#
loop_
_entity.id
_entity.type
_entity.pdbx_description
1 polymer ?
#
loop_
_entity_poly.entity_id
_entity_poly.type
_entity_poly.pdbx_seq_one_letter_code
_entity_poly.pdbx_strand_id
1 'polypeptide(L)'
;MMDKVKEYAEEFMEKEYSDEAPYFHIAWEIFEEVLQDTEGHTPDLKGPIVRFEGDDTIMAPVVIRAFYTIFSEFGEEIDSTEGTETLKSSIMEILSKNKFPPEFSMKIVDFIFQKNDQ
;
A
#
# COMPACT_ATOMS: atom_id res chain seq x y z
N MET A 1 7.82 -10.20 -4.66
CA MET A 1 6.71 -9.69 -3.81
C MET A 1 7.01 -8.28 -3.33
N MET A 2 8.10 -8.07 -2.57
CA MET A 2 8.47 -6.74 -2.07
C MET A 2 8.75 -5.72 -3.18
N ASP A 3 9.38 -6.14 -4.28
CA ASP A 3 9.58 -5.25 -5.44
C ASP A 3 8.26 -4.76 -6.03
N LYS A 4 7.24 -5.62 -6.09
CA LYS A 4 5.89 -5.25 -6.56
C LYS A 4 5.20 -4.30 -5.59
N VAL A 5 5.32 -4.56 -4.29
CA VAL A 5 4.79 -3.64 -3.27
C VAL A 5 5.42 -2.26 -3.42
N LYS A 6 6.74 -2.20 -3.60
CA LYS A 6 7.47 -0.95 -3.80
C LYS A 6 6.98 -0.22 -5.05
N GLU A 7 7.00 -0.90 -6.19
CA GLU A 7 6.63 -0.33 -7.48
C GLU A 7 5.20 0.22 -7.48
N TYR A 8 4.23 -0.58 -7.01
CA TYR A 8 2.83 -0.14 -6.97
C TYR A 8 2.60 0.99 -5.98
N ALA A 9 3.26 0.96 -4.82
CA ALA A 9 3.13 2.00 -3.81
C ALA A 9 3.78 3.32 -4.27
N GLU A 10 4.94 3.26 -4.91
CA GLU A 10 5.65 4.42 -5.45
C GLU A 10 4.84 5.11 -6.55
N GLU A 11 4.38 4.35 -7.54
CA GLU A 11 3.56 4.90 -8.63
C GLU A 11 2.21 5.44 -8.14
N PHE A 12 1.58 4.78 -7.16
CA PHE A 12 0.36 5.29 -6.55
C PHE A 12 0.61 6.60 -5.82
N MET A 13 1.73 6.72 -5.10
CA MET A 13 2.14 7.98 -4.45
C MET A 13 2.41 9.08 -5.47
N GLU A 14 3.12 8.79 -6.56
CA GLU A 14 3.36 9.76 -7.63
C GLU A 14 2.06 10.29 -8.25
N LYS A 15 1.04 9.42 -8.39
CA LYS A 15 -0.25 9.76 -8.99
C LYS A 15 -1.19 10.49 -8.03
N GLU A 16 -1.35 10.00 -6.81
CA GLU A 16 -2.38 10.48 -5.86
C GLU A 16 -1.84 11.44 -4.80
N TYR A 17 -0.53 11.42 -4.53
CA TYR A 17 0.14 12.16 -3.46
C TYR A 17 1.49 12.75 -3.95
N SER A 18 1.48 13.43 -5.09
CA SER A 18 2.69 13.93 -5.77
C SER A 18 3.59 14.80 -4.89
N ASP A 19 3.00 15.53 -3.93
CA ASP A 19 3.74 16.38 -3.00
C ASP A 19 4.53 15.56 -1.96
N GLU A 20 4.08 14.34 -1.67
CA GLU A 20 4.72 13.42 -0.73
C GLU A 20 5.59 12.36 -1.42
N ALA A 21 5.37 12.08 -2.70
CA ALA A 21 6.09 11.09 -3.48
C ALA A 21 7.64 11.22 -3.41
N PRO A 22 8.24 12.43 -3.42
CA PRO A 22 9.69 12.57 -3.25
C PRO A 22 10.24 11.98 -1.95
N TYR A 23 9.41 11.84 -0.91
CA TYR A 23 9.78 11.28 0.39
C TYR A 23 9.47 9.79 0.52
N PHE A 24 8.93 9.15 -0.52
CA PHE A 24 8.57 7.73 -0.51
C PHE A 24 9.74 6.83 -0.11
N HIS A 25 10.94 7.09 -0.64
CA HIS A 25 12.14 6.31 -0.35
C HIS A 25 12.46 6.26 1.15
N ILE A 26 12.24 7.35 1.89
CA ILE A 26 12.46 7.41 3.33
C ILE A 26 11.48 6.50 4.07
N ALA A 27 10.20 6.55 3.69
CA ALA A 27 9.17 5.68 4.28
C ALA A 27 9.42 4.20 3.93
N TRP A 28 9.93 3.93 2.73
CA TRP A 28 10.28 2.59 2.28
C TRP A 28 11.46 1.99 3.05
N GLU A 29 12.54 2.75 3.24
CA GLU A 29 13.70 2.31 4.03
C GLU A 29 13.29 1.94 5.47
N ILE A 30 12.49 2.78 6.13
CA ILE A 30 11.96 2.51 7.47
C ILE A 30 11.08 1.26 7.47
N PHE A 31 10.25 1.06 6.45
CA PHE A 31 9.41 -0.12 6.33
C PHE A 31 10.23 -1.41 6.19
N GLU A 32 11.29 -1.41 5.38
CA GLU A 32 12.18 -2.56 5.24
C GLU A 32 12.91 -2.89 6.54
N GLU A 33 13.41 -1.88 7.25
CA GLU A 33 14.05 -2.07 8.56
C GLU A 33 13.09 -2.72 9.57
N VAL A 34 11.88 -2.18 9.69
CA VAL A 34 10.87 -2.73 10.62
C VAL A 34 10.48 -4.15 10.23
N LEU A 35 10.32 -4.44 8.93
CA LEU A 35 9.94 -5.77 8.45
C LEU A 35 11.03 -6.81 8.72
N GLN A 36 12.32 -6.45 8.60
CA GLN A 36 13.44 -7.33 8.95
C GLN A 36 13.49 -7.64 10.45
N ASP A 37 13.08 -6.69 11.30
CA ASP A 37 12.99 -6.87 12.75
C ASP A 37 11.72 -7.63 13.20
N THR A 38 10.68 -7.70 12.37
CA THR A 38 9.43 -8.42 12.66
C THR A 38 9.28 -9.65 11.78
N GLU A 39 9.90 -10.77 12.18
CA GLU A 39 9.68 -12.09 11.57
C GLU A 39 8.19 -12.52 11.64
N GLY A 40 7.44 -12.25 10.57
CA GLY A 40 6.13 -12.87 10.32
C GLY A 40 4.88 -12.11 10.79
N HIS A 41 5.00 -10.83 11.16
CA HIS A 41 3.86 -9.98 11.47
C HIS A 41 3.74 -8.79 10.51
N THR A 42 2.51 -8.31 10.28
CA THR A 42 2.28 -7.05 9.57
C THR A 42 2.98 -5.93 10.33
N PRO A 43 3.99 -5.26 9.76
CA PRO A 43 4.77 -4.27 10.49
C PRO A 43 3.87 -3.10 10.88
N ASP A 44 3.88 -2.74 12.16
CA ASP A 44 3.18 -1.55 12.64
C ASP A 44 4.03 -0.31 12.31
N LEU A 45 3.80 0.24 11.12
CA LEU A 45 4.48 1.44 10.61
C LEU A 45 4.04 2.74 11.31
N LYS A 46 3.56 2.65 12.55
CA LYS A 46 3.46 3.80 13.48
C LYS A 46 4.82 4.28 13.99
N GLY A 47 5.92 3.69 13.51
CA GLY A 47 7.31 4.15 13.70
C GLY A 47 7.54 5.57 13.17
N PRO A 48 8.67 6.19 13.54
CA PRO A 48 8.78 7.62 13.83
C PRO A 48 8.11 8.47 12.77
N ILE A 49 6.97 9.06 13.16
CA ILE A 49 6.21 10.00 12.36
C ILE A 49 7.18 11.12 12.00
N VAL A 50 7.65 11.14 10.76
CA VAL A 50 8.22 12.35 10.18
C VAL A 50 7.06 13.35 10.25
N ARG A 51 7.09 14.23 11.25
CA ARG A 51 6.11 15.30 11.35
C ARG A 51 6.64 16.39 10.44
N PHE A 52 6.11 16.49 9.23
CA PHE A 52 6.14 17.79 8.56
C PHE A 52 5.40 18.77 9.47
N GLU A 53 5.88 20.01 9.58
CA GLU A 53 5.25 21.02 10.46
C GLU A 53 3.78 21.24 10.02
N GLY A 54 2.85 20.56 10.69
CA GLY A 54 1.42 20.51 10.37
C GLY A 54 0.77 19.28 11.01
N ASP A 55 -0.56 19.31 11.22
CA ASP A 55 -1.34 18.16 11.71
C ASP A 55 -1.55 17.09 10.63
N ASP A 56 -0.96 17.26 9.45
CA ASP A 56 -1.16 16.39 8.30
C ASP A 56 -0.37 15.07 8.47
N THR A 57 -1.11 13.97 8.33
CA THR A 57 -0.55 12.62 8.41
C THR A 57 0.13 12.29 7.09
N ILE A 58 1.42 11.91 7.13
CA ILE A 58 2.13 11.41 5.94
C ILE A 58 1.45 10.15 5.43
N MET A 59 1.13 10.14 4.14
CA MET A 59 0.42 9.07 3.45
C MET A 59 1.34 7.94 3.01
N ALA A 60 2.62 8.19 2.75
CA ALA A 60 3.56 7.17 2.25
C ALA A 60 3.59 5.87 3.10
N PRO A 61 3.72 5.90 4.44
CA PRO A 61 3.67 4.68 5.26
C PRO A 61 2.32 3.96 5.17
N VAL A 62 1.22 4.70 5.07
CA VAL A 62 -0.14 4.15 4.96
C VAL A 62 -0.29 3.41 3.63
N VAL A 63 0.19 4.01 2.54
CA VAL A 63 0.19 3.42 1.20
C VAL A 63 1.04 2.15 1.14
N ILE A 64 2.28 2.20 1.62
CA ILE A 64 3.17 1.04 1.67
C ILE A 64 2.51 -0.12 2.42
N ARG A 65 1.95 0.16 3.61
CA ARG A 65 1.26 -0.86 4.42
C ARG A 65 0.05 -1.45 3.69
N ALA A 66 -0.72 -0.64 2.99
CA ALA A 66 -1.89 -1.10 2.26
C ALA A 66 -1.49 -2.05 1.12
N PHE A 67 -0.54 -1.66 0.28
CA PHE A 67 -0.04 -2.52 -0.79
C PHE A 67 0.63 -3.80 -0.26
N TYR A 68 1.42 -3.70 0.82
CA TYR A 68 1.99 -4.88 1.46
C TYR A 68 0.89 -5.85 1.94
N THR A 69 -0.15 -5.33 2.58
CA THR A 69 -1.30 -6.14 3.04
C THR A 69 -1.96 -6.87 1.87
N ILE A 70 -2.16 -6.16 0.76
CA ILE A 70 -2.81 -6.71 -0.43
C ILE A 70 -1.94 -7.78 -1.09
N PHE A 71 -0.68 -7.48 -1.39
CA PHE A 71 0.22 -8.41 -2.08
C PHE A 71 0.65 -9.59 -1.23
N SER A 72 0.60 -9.48 0.10
CA SER A 72 0.84 -10.61 1.00
C SER A 72 -0.29 -11.64 0.95
N GLU A 73 -1.54 -11.18 0.72
CA GLU A 73 -2.72 -12.05 0.70
C GLU A 73 -3.13 -12.49 -0.71
N PHE A 74 -2.95 -11.60 -1.69
CA PHE A 74 -3.52 -11.72 -3.05
C PHE A 74 -2.49 -11.55 -4.17
N GLY A 75 -1.19 -11.61 -3.84
CA GLY A 75 -0.13 -11.25 -4.79
C GLY A 75 -0.10 -12.12 -6.05
N GLU A 76 -0.49 -13.40 -5.94
CA GLU A 76 -0.54 -14.32 -7.09
C GLU A 76 -1.83 -14.12 -7.91
N GLU A 77 -2.95 -13.81 -7.26
CA GLU A 77 -4.24 -13.58 -7.92
C GLU A 77 -4.30 -12.26 -8.68
N ILE A 78 -3.59 -11.23 -8.21
CA ILE A 78 -3.52 -9.92 -8.90
C ILE A 78 -2.87 -10.05 -10.28
N ASP A 79 -1.94 -11.00 -10.46
CA ASP A 79 -1.32 -11.28 -11.76
C ASP A 79 -2.19 -12.19 -12.65
N SER A 80 -3.23 -12.80 -12.09
CA SER A 80 -4.15 -13.67 -12.82
C SER A 80 -5.28 -12.86 -13.43
N THR A 81 -5.59 -13.11 -14.70
CA THR A 81 -6.66 -12.42 -15.44
C THR A 81 -8.06 -12.99 -15.14
N GLU A 82 -8.17 -14.05 -14.34
CA GLU A 82 -9.45 -14.68 -14.00
C GLU A 82 -10.01 -14.15 -12.67
N GLY A 83 -11.29 -13.75 -12.66
CA GLY A 83 -12.02 -13.44 -11.41
C GLY A 83 -11.85 -12.03 -10.85
N THR A 84 -11.55 -11.04 -11.69
CA THR A 84 -11.29 -9.63 -11.34
C THR A 84 -12.33 -9.01 -10.41
N GLU A 85 -13.64 -9.26 -10.59
CA GLU A 85 -14.69 -8.71 -9.72
C GLU A 85 -14.72 -9.33 -8.31
N THR A 86 -14.48 -10.64 -8.23
CA THR A 86 -14.38 -11.34 -6.94
C THR A 86 -13.14 -10.87 -6.19
N LEU A 87 -12.01 -10.73 -6.89
CA LEU A 87 -10.76 -10.25 -6.31
C LEU A 87 -10.87 -8.80 -5.81
N LYS A 88 -11.51 -7.91 -6.58
CA LYS A 88 -11.83 -6.53 -6.12
C LYS A 88 -12.57 -6.52 -4.79
N SER A 89 -13.58 -7.38 -4.66
CA SER A 89 -14.39 -7.49 -3.44
C SER A 89 -13.56 -8.00 -2.26
N SER A 90 -12.72 -9.02 -2.48
CA SER A 90 -11.81 -9.57 -1.46
C SER A 90 -10.77 -8.56 -0.99
N ILE A 91 -10.20 -7.77 -1.91
CA ILE A 91 -9.25 -6.70 -1.59
C ILE A 91 -9.93 -5.61 -0.74
N MET A 92 -11.14 -5.19 -1.11
CA MET A 92 -11.91 -4.23 -0.30
C MET A 92 -12.18 -4.76 1.12
N GLU A 93 -12.50 -6.05 1.25
CA GLU A 93 -12.75 -6.68 2.55
C GLU A 93 -11.48 -6.71 3.42
N ILE A 94 -10.32 -7.08 2.87
CA ILE A 94 -9.08 -7.12 3.66
C ILE A 94 -8.64 -5.73 4.11
N LEU A 95 -8.82 -4.71 3.27
CA LEU A 95 -8.50 -3.33 3.60
C LEU A 95 -9.41 -2.80 4.72
N SER A 96 -10.71 -3.11 4.64
CA SER A 96 -11.68 -2.80 5.69
C SER A 96 -11.32 -3.48 7.02
N LYS A 97 -10.97 -4.78 6.99
CA LYS A 97 -10.50 -5.52 8.18
C LYS A 97 -9.25 -4.90 8.81
N ASN A 98 -8.36 -4.35 7.99
CA ASN A 98 -7.15 -3.66 8.43
C ASN A 98 -7.38 -2.18 8.82
N LYS A 99 -8.65 -1.73 8.86
CA LYS A 99 -9.09 -0.39 9.26
C LYS A 99 -8.63 0.74 8.33
N PHE A 100 -8.42 0.44 7.05
CA PHE A 100 -8.18 1.49 6.06
C PHE A 100 -9.48 2.24 5.74
N PRO A 101 -9.43 3.57 5.50
CA PRO A 101 -10.62 4.33 5.11
C PRO A 101 -11.23 3.80 3.81
N PRO A 102 -12.58 3.80 3.66
CA PRO A 102 -13.23 3.29 2.45
C PRO A 102 -12.83 4.03 1.18
N GLU A 103 -12.75 5.36 1.21
CA GLU A 103 -12.37 6.19 0.06
C GLU A 103 -10.94 5.89 -0.41
N PHE A 104 -10.01 5.74 0.54
CA PHE A 104 -8.64 5.33 0.27
C PHE A 104 -8.56 3.92 -0.31
N SER A 105 -9.37 2.99 0.23
CA SER A 105 -9.40 1.60 -0.22
C SER A 105 -9.90 1.48 -1.66
N MET A 106 -10.94 2.26 -2.02
CA MET A 106 -11.45 2.32 -3.39
C MET A 106 -10.38 2.82 -4.36
N LYS A 107 -9.65 3.89 -4.02
CA LYS A 107 -8.56 4.40 -4.86
C LYS A 107 -7.47 3.36 -5.13
N ILE A 108 -7.06 2.59 -4.12
CA ILE A 108 -6.07 1.53 -4.28
C ILE A 108 -6.59 0.44 -5.21
N VAL A 109 -7.83 -0.02 -5.00
CA VAL A 109 -8.43 -1.06 -5.83
C VAL A 109 -8.53 -0.59 -7.28
N ASP A 110 -9.06 0.61 -7.52
CA ASP A 110 -9.15 1.17 -8.86
C ASP A 110 -7.78 1.30 -9.52
N PHE A 111 -6.75 1.70 -8.77
CA PHE A 111 -5.38 1.78 -9.29
C PHE A 111 -4.81 0.42 -9.71
N ILE A 112 -4.92 -0.61 -8.85
CA ILE A 112 -4.40 -1.95 -9.14
C ILE A 112 -4.99 -2.51 -10.44
N PHE A 113 -6.31 -2.39 -10.60
CA PHE A 113 -6.98 -2.95 -11.77
C PHE A 113 -6.88 -2.06 -13.02
N GLN A 114 -6.71 -0.74 -12.88
CA GLN A 114 -6.35 0.11 -14.03
C GLN A 114 -4.97 -0.22 -14.58
N LYS A 115 -3.99 -0.54 -13.71
CA LYS A 115 -2.63 -0.88 -14.11
C LYS A 115 -2.56 -2.23 -14.83
N ASN A 116 -3.40 -3.20 -14.45
CA ASN A 116 -3.47 -4.51 -15.10
C ASN A 116 -4.21 -4.52 -16.46
N ASP A 117 -5.00 -3.50 -16.77
CA ASP A 117 -5.68 -3.34 -18.07
C ASP A 117 -4.76 -2.68 -19.13
N GLN A 118 -3.54 -2.28 -18.78
CA GLN A 118 -2.53 -1.65 -19.67
C GLN A 118 -1.44 -2.61 -20.11
#